data_AF-A0A7K3LQB6-F1
#
_entry.id   AF-A0A7K3LQB6-F1
#
_cell.length_a   1.000
_cell.length_b   1.000
_cell.length_c   1.000
_cell.angle_alpha   90.00
_cell.angle_beta   90.00
_cell.angle_gamma   90.00
#
_symmetry.space_group_name_H-M   'P 1'
#
loop_
_entity.id
_entity.type
_entity.pdbx_description
1 polymer ?
#
loop_
_entity_poly.entity_id
_entity_poly.type
_entity_poly.pdbx_seq_one_letter_code
_entity_poly.pdbx_strand_id
1 'polypeptide(L)'
;MSTSGGKVACSYPVRRYIDQLAYLGVGERHTIDGFDLTGGPYPHQARLLRRAGAPDLADAVDALDLEDFERDQPFGPPTHWITDAETFDLGAQTLHRTPGHTRGHTVFELPESGLLFTGDHLLPRITPSLGFEHTPEDSPLTSYLGSLTQFADRTGLRMLPAHGDASYPADVRARELLDHHDRRLGEIRQLVADGHRDAASIAAAMTWTRHERHLTELGTVHATTAILEVRAHLEHLVRAGSLVRDGDRPESYQVAE
;
A
#
# COMPACT_ATOMS: atom_id res chain seq x y z
N MET A 1 -19.42 5.36 -21.63
CA MET A 1 -17.97 5.20 -21.87
C MET A 1 -17.36 4.80 -20.55
N SER A 2 -16.62 3.68 -20.55
CA SER A 2 -16.25 2.86 -19.41
C SER A 2 -15.51 3.63 -18.31
N THR A 3 -16.13 3.78 -17.14
CA THR A 3 -15.46 4.11 -15.88
C THR A 3 -14.65 2.90 -15.44
N SER A 4 -13.35 2.89 -15.72
CA SER A 4 -12.42 2.00 -15.03
C SER A 4 -12.34 2.45 -13.57
N GLY A 5 -13.25 1.93 -12.74
CA GLY A 5 -13.09 1.99 -11.28
C GLY A 5 -11.78 1.30 -10.94
N GLY A 6 -10.77 2.08 -10.58
CA GLY A 6 -9.54 1.56 -10.02
C GLY A 6 -9.90 0.94 -8.69
N LYS A 7 -9.94 -0.39 -8.63
CA LYS A 7 -10.07 -1.10 -7.36
C LYS A 7 -8.79 -0.86 -6.58
N VAL A 8 -8.85 0.01 -5.58
CA VAL A 8 -7.84 0.03 -4.52
C VAL A 8 -8.26 -1.05 -3.55
N ALA A 9 -7.58 -2.19 -3.58
CA ALA A 9 -7.79 -3.23 -2.58
C ALA A 9 -7.20 -2.71 -1.25
N CYS A 10 -8.05 -2.59 -0.24
CA CYS A 10 -7.65 -2.33 1.14
C CYS A 10 -7.89 -3.61 1.95
N SER A 11 -7.26 -3.73 3.12
CA SER A 11 -7.66 -4.77 4.06
C SER A 11 -9.05 -4.47 4.62
N TYR A 12 -10.04 -5.18 4.09
CA TYR A 12 -11.40 -5.20 4.62
C TYR A 12 -11.57 -6.46 5.49
N PRO A 13 -12.48 -6.44 6.48
CA PRO A 13 -12.97 -7.65 7.12
C PRO A 13 -13.42 -8.68 6.08
N VAL A 14 -13.33 -9.97 6.42
CA VAL A 14 -13.60 -11.04 5.45
C VAL A 14 -15.09 -11.11 5.18
N ARG A 15 -15.44 -11.11 3.89
CA ARG A 15 -16.81 -11.33 3.41
C ARG A 15 -17.28 -12.72 3.85
N ARG A 16 -18.30 -12.80 4.71
CA ARG A 16 -18.83 -14.08 5.22
C ARG A 16 -19.75 -14.75 4.19
N TYR A 17 -19.20 -15.22 3.07
CA TYR A 17 -20.01 -15.80 1.98
C TYR A 17 -20.04 -17.32 1.93
N ILE A 18 -19.17 -18.04 2.66
CA ILE A 18 -18.99 -19.47 2.46
C ILE A 18 -18.54 -20.12 3.78
N ASP A 19 -18.93 -21.37 4.03
CA ASP A 19 -18.43 -22.26 5.10
C ASP A 19 -16.91 -22.61 4.96
N GLN A 20 -16.11 -21.69 4.43
CA GLN A 20 -14.68 -21.83 4.19
C GLN A 20 -13.89 -21.15 5.31
N LEU A 21 -12.82 -21.83 5.75
CA LEU A 21 -11.86 -21.27 6.70
C LEU A 21 -11.13 -20.10 6.05
N ALA A 22 -11.18 -18.93 6.67
CA ALA A 22 -10.39 -17.77 6.27
C ALA A 22 -9.19 -17.59 7.20
N TYR A 23 -7.99 -17.51 6.63
CA TYR A 23 -6.75 -17.23 7.34
C TYR A 23 -6.23 -15.86 6.92
N LEU A 24 -5.87 -15.02 7.89
CA LEU A 24 -5.23 -13.72 7.63
C LEU A 24 -4.04 -13.52 8.57
N GLY A 25 -3.01 -12.82 8.11
CA GLY A 25 -1.92 -12.36 8.97
C GLY A 25 -2.46 -11.61 10.18
N VAL A 26 -1.94 -11.91 11.37
CA VAL A 26 -2.33 -11.21 12.62
C VAL A 26 -2.14 -9.70 12.53
N GLY A 27 -1.26 -9.24 11.63
CA GLY A 27 -1.08 -7.83 11.30
C GLY A 27 -2.30 -7.16 10.67
N GLU A 28 -3.32 -7.89 10.22
CA GLU A 28 -4.58 -7.27 9.74
C GLU A 28 -5.55 -6.94 10.88
N ARG A 29 -5.31 -7.52 12.07
CA ARG A 29 -6.27 -7.46 13.17
C ARG A 29 -6.58 -6.03 13.61
N HIS A 30 -5.60 -5.12 13.60
CA HIS A 30 -5.84 -3.74 14.02
C HIS A 30 -6.80 -3.00 13.07
N THR A 31 -6.70 -3.28 11.77
CA THR A 31 -7.60 -2.72 10.75
C THR A 31 -8.98 -3.35 10.84
N ILE A 32 -9.06 -4.67 11.05
CA ILE A 32 -10.34 -5.41 11.14
C ILE A 32 -11.10 -5.07 12.44
N ASP A 33 -10.42 -5.05 13.59
CA ASP A 33 -11.03 -4.72 14.89
C ASP A 33 -11.44 -3.23 14.95
N GLY A 34 -10.75 -2.36 14.20
CA GLY A 34 -11.05 -0.93 14.10
C GLY A 34 -11.94 -0.54 12.92
N PHE A 35 -12.45 -1.51 12.15
CA PHE A 35 -13.24 -1.24 10.94
C PHE A 35 -14.62 -0.70 11.33
N ASP A 36 -14.89 0.54 10.95
CA ASP A 36 -16.15 1.22 11.21
C ASP A 36 -16.55 2.11 10.03
N LEU A 37 -17.59 1.71 9.31
CA LEU A 37 -18.11 2.43 8.14
C LEU A 37 -18.96 3.66 8.53
N THR A 38 -19.25 3.89 9.80
CA THR A 38 -20.02 5.07 10.23
C THR A 38 -19.29 6.39 9.96
N GLY A 39 -17.96 6.35 9.75
CA GLY A 39 -17.13 7.48 9.35
C GLY A 39 -16.92 7.63 7.82
N GLY A 40 -17.64 6.88 6.98
CA GLY A 40 -17.44 6.83 5.54
C GLY A 40 -16.42 5.77 5.09
N PRO A 41 -16.12 5.66 3.77
CA PRO A 41 -15.23 4.63 3.25
C PRO A 41 -13.75 4.81 3.61
N TYR A 42 -13.31 6.06 3.85
CA TYR A 42 -11.89 6.40 4.05
C TYR A 42 -11.64 7.40 5.19
N PRO A 43 -12.11 7.12 6.42
CA PRO A 43 -12.13 8.10 7.52
C PRO A 43 -10.74 8.57 7.95
N HIS A 44 -9.71 7.72 7.81
CA HIS A 44 -8.34 8.06 8.18
C HIS A 44 -7.59 8.78 7.06
N GLN A 45 -7.90 8.48 5.81
CA GLN A 45 -7.25 9.06 4.63
C GLN A 45 -7.56 10.55 4.52
N ALA A 46 -8.80 10.99 4.75
CA ALA A 46 -9.14 12.41 4.75
C ALA A 46 -8.34 13.20 5.80
N ARG A 47 -8.18 12.63 7.01
CA ARG A 47 -7.32 13.24 8.05
C ARG A 47 -5.85 13.29 7.60
N LEU A 48 -5.34 12.23 6.98
CA LEU A 48 -3.97 12.19 6.47
C LEU A 48 -3.76 13.17 5.32
N LEU A 49 -4.73 13.36 4.44
CA LEU A 49 -4.69 14.34 3.36
C LEU A 49 -4.61 15.78 3.89
N ARG A 50 -5.38 16.11 4.94
CA ARG A 50 -5.27 17.43 5.61
C ARG A 50 -3.87 17.65 6.19
N ARG A 51 -3.29 16.62 6.81
CA ARG A 51 -1.89 16.67 7.30
C ARG A 51 -0.89 16.77 6.15
N ALA A 52 -1.17 16.15 5.01
CA ALA A 52 -0.33 16.16 3.83
C ALA A 52 -0.40 17.48 3.01
N GLY A 53 -1.22 18.45 3.41
CA GLY A 53 -1.39 19.72 2.69
C GLY A 53 -2.49 19.71 1.61
N ALA A 54 -3.41 18.74 1.62
CA ALA A 54 -4.47 18.59 0.62
C ALA A 54 -5.90 18.63 1.23
N PRO A 55 -6.33 19.76 1.83
CA PRO A 55 -7.65 19.87 2.45
C PRO A 55 -8.81 19.71 1.46
N ASP A 56 -8.73 20.27 0.25
CA ASP A 56 -9.81 20.17 -0.74
C ASP A 56 -10.03 18.71 -1.19
N LEU A 57 -8.95 17.95 -1.36
CA LEU A 57 -9.04 16.53 -1.68
C LEU A 57 -9.57 15.73 -0.49
N ALA A 58 -9.23 16.11 0.74
CA ALA A 58 -9.78 15.50 1.94
C ALA A 58 -11.30 15.67 2.02
N ASP A 59 -11.80 16.88 1.73
CA ASP A 59 -13.25 17.15 1.69
C ASP A 59 -13.94 16.34 0.57
N ALA A 60 -13.29 16.19 -0.58
CA ALA A 60 -13.79 15.34 -1.66
C ALA A 60 -13.83 13.84 -1.29
N VAL A 61 -12.86 13.36 -0.49
CA VAL A 61 -12.83 11.99 0.03
C VAL A 61 -13.90 11.79 1.10
N ASP A 62 -14.10 12.75 2.00
CA ASP A 62 -15.16 12.72 3.03
C ASP A 62 -16.57 12.70 2.41
N ALA A 63 -16.72 13.21 1.19
CA ALA A 63 -17.98 13.21 0.44
C ALA A 63 -18.22 11.94 -0.39
N LEU A 64 -17.28 10.99 -0.43
CA LEU A 64 -17.48 9.71 -1.13
C LEU A 64 -18.48 8.85 -0.38
N ASP A 65 -19.41 8.25 -1.13
CA ASP A 65 -20.31 7.23 -0.63
C ASP A 65 -19.67 5.84 -0.77
N LEU A 66 -20.17 4.88 0.00
CA LEU A 66 -19.77 3.48 -0.13
C LEU A 66 -20.10 2.96 -1.54
N GLU A 67 -19.28 2.06 -2.04
CA GLU A 67 -19.61 1.34 -3.27
C GLU A 67 -20.73 0.33 -3.02
N ASP A 68 -21.52 0.02 -4.05
CA ASP A 68 -22.68 -0.90 -3.93
C ASP A 68 -22.31 -2.26 -3.36
N PHE A 69 -21.10 -2.75 -3.64
CA PHE A 69 -20.62 -4.04 -3.16
C PHE A 69 -20.12 -4.02 -1.71
N GLU A 70 -19.89 -2.83 -1.14
CA GLU A 70 -19.46 -2.64 0.26
C GLU A 70 -20.68 -2.50 1.19
N ARG A 71 -21.82 -2.06 0.64
CA ARG A 71 -23.08 -1.94 1.37
C ARG A 71 -23.60 -3.31 1.85
N ASP A 72 -24.13 -3.31 3.06
CA ASP A 72 -24.85 -4.42 3.70
C ASP A 72 -24.08 -5.77 3.70
N GLN A 73 -22.75 -5.73 3.63
CA GLN A 73 -21.93 -6.94 3.70
C GLN A 73 -21.71 -7.38 5.15
N PRO A 74 -21.91 -8.67 5.49
CA PRO A 74 -21.59 -9.21 6.80
C PRO A 74 -20.08 -9.39 6.91
N PHE A 75 -19.42 -8.29 7.25
CA PHE A 75 -18.02 -8.24 7.59
C PHE A 75 -17.77 -8.86 8.98
N GLY A 76 -16.67 -9.63 9.11
CA GLY A 76 -16.30 -10.22 10.38
C GLY A 76 -14.83 -10.64 10.43
N PRO A 77 -14.34 -11.08 11.60
CA PRO A 77 -12.99 -11.58 11.75
C PRO A 77 -12.76 -12.84 10.90
N PRO A 78 -11.50 -13.12 10.50
CA PRO A 78 -11.16 -14.39 9.86
C PRO A 78 -11.41 -15.55 10.83
N THR A 79 -11.42 -16.78 10.29
CA THR A 79 -11.52 -17.97 11.12
C THR A 79 -10.25 -18.19 11.94
N HIS A 80 -9.08 -17.86 11.37
CA HIS A 80 -7.78 -17.99 12.03
C HIS A 80 -6.87 -16.80 11.73
N TRP A 81 -6.08 -16.42 12.73
CA TRP A 81 -5.00 -15.45 12.60
C TRP A 81 -3.67 -16.17 12.46
N ILE A 82 -2.92 -15.86 11.40
CA ILE A 82 -1.55 -16.36 11.14
C ILE A 82 -0.59 -15.51 11.99
N THR A 83 0.11 -16.14 12.93
CA THR A 83 1.07 -15.47 13.83
C THR A 83 2.54 -15.78 13.50
N ASP A 84 3.48 -15.02 14.08
CA ASP A 84 4.94 -15.18 13.87
C ASP A 84 5.50 -16.55 14.25
N ALA A 85 4.78 -17.28 15.11
CA ALA A 85 5.21 -18.58 15.63
C ALA A 85 4.74 -19.76 14.79
N GLU A 86 3.95 -19.52 13.73
CA GLU A 86 3.33 -20.58 12.96
C GLU A 86 4.03 -20.79 11.61
N THR A 87 4.85 -21.84 11.54
CA THR A 87 5.13 -22.49 10.26
C THR A 87 3.86 -23.20 9.84
N PHE A 88 3.17 -22.66 8.83
CA PHE A 88 2.04 -23.32 8.22
C PHE A 88 2.54 -24.42 7.27
N ASP A 89 2.68 -25.64 7.79
CA ASP A 89 2.79 -26.84 6.96
C ASP A 89 1.39 -27.15 6.38
N LEU A 90 0.99 -26.35 5.41
CA LEU A 90 -0.16 -26.61 4.54
C LEU A 90 0.24 -27.59 3.41
N GLY A 91 1.27 -28.41 3.63
CA GLY A 91 2.04 -29.15 2.64
C GLY A 91 3.43 -28.53 2.41
N ALA A 92 4.08 -28.87 1.28
CA ALA A 92 5.41 -28.39 0.88
C ALA A 92 5.48 -26.88 0.52
N GLN A 93 4.81 -26.02 1.27
CA GLN A 93 4.73 -24.58 1.04
C GLN A 93 5.31 -23.79 2.22
N THR A 94 5.98 -22.68 1.92
CA THR A 94 6.54 -21.73 2.91
C THR A 94 5.71 -20.45 2.93
N LEU A 95 5.40 -19.94 4.12
CA LEU A 95 4.76 -18.64 4.30
C LEU A 95 5.79 -17.55 4.59
N HIS A 96 5.65 -16.41 3.93
CA HIS A 96 6.47 -15.22 4.13
C HIS A 96 5.60 -14.05 4.59
N ARG A 97 5.98 -13.39 5.69
CA ARG A 97 5.35 -12.11 6.08
C ARG A 97 5.90 -11.00 5.18
N THR A 98 4.99 -10.20 4.63
CA THR A 98 5.31 -9.19 3.61
C THR A 98 4.62 -7.85 3.88
N PRO A 99 4.76 -7.28 5.10
CA PRO A 99 4.09 -6.04 5.47
C PRO A 99 4.45 -4.89 4.53
N GLY A 100 3.50 -3.97 4.32
CA GLY A 100 3.73 -2.72 3.58
C GLY A 100 2.50 -2.25 2.84
N HIS A 101 1.98 -3.08 1.92
CA HIS A 101 0.66 -2.85 1.33
C HIS A 101 -0.43 -2.89 2.41
N THR A 102 -0.39 -3.94 3.22
CA THR A 102 -1.07 -4.07 4.51
C THR A 102 -0.09 -4.66 5.53
N ARG A 103 -0.31 -4.47 6.83
CA ARG A 103 0.62 -4.98 7.88
C ARG A 103 0.58 -6.49 8.07
N GLY A 104 -0.54 -7.12 7.71
CA GLY A 104 -0.75 -8.56 7.79
C GLY A 104 -0.57 -9.29 6.47
N HIS A 105 -0.09 -8.63 5.40
CA HIS A 105 0.09 -9.28 4.11
C HIS A 105 1.07 -10.45 4.20
N THR A 106 0.73 -11.55 3.52
CA THR A 106 1.53 -12.79 3.46
C THR A 106 1.66 -13.29 2.03
N VAL A 107 2.80 -13.88 1.71
CA VAL A 107 3.09 -14.54 0.44
C VAL A 107 3.32 -16.03 0.68
N PHE A 108 2.80 -16.88 -0.21
CA PHE A 108 2.97 -18.34 -0.13
C PHE A 108 3.88 -18.83 -1.25
N GLU A 109 4.99 -19.47 -0.89
CA GLU A 109 5.94 -20.08 -1.81
C GLU A 109 5.69 -21.59 -1.88
N LEU A 110 5.65 -22.14 -3.08
CA LEU A 110 5.57 -23.59 -3.34
C LEU A 110 6.84 -24.01 -4.10
N PRO A 111 7.95 -24.31 -3.39
CA PRO A 111 9.26 -24.51 -4.00
C PRO A 111 9.31 -25.65 -5.01
N GLU A 112 8.62 -26.76 -4.75
CA GLU A 112 8.59 -27.92 -5.66
C GLU A 112 8.00 -27.60 -7.04
N SER A 113 7.09 -26.61 -7.09
CA SER A 113 6.43 -26.17 -8.31
C SER A 113 7.04 -24.89 -8.91
N GLY A 114 7.97 -24.24 -8.21
CA GLY A 114 8.53 -22.95 -8.61
C GLY A 114 7.48 -21.83 -8.65
N LEU A 115 6.46 -21.88 -7.79
CA LEU A 115 5.35 -20.91 -7.76
C LEU A 115 5.38 -20.06 -6.50
N LEU A 116 4.95 -18.80 -6.63
CA LEU A 116 4.85 -17.84 -5.53
C LEU A 116 3.50 -17.10 -5.62
N PHE A 117 2.59 -17.33 -4.69
CA PHE A 117 1.34 -16.57 -4.58
C PHE A 117 1.62 -15.24 -3.89
N THR A 118 1.73 -14.19 -4.70
CA THR A 118 2.28 -12.90 -4.26
C THR A 118 1.25 -11.92 -3.73
N GLY A 119 -0.05 -12.22 -3.88
CA GLY A 119 -1.11 -11.29 -3.51
C GLY A 119 -0.90 -9.94 -4.19
N ASP A 120 -1.00 -8.86 -3.42
CA ASP A 120 -0.70 -7.50 -3.87
C ASP A 120 0.75 -7.08 -3.58
N HIS A 121 1.57 -7.93 -2.94
CA HIS A 121 2.98 -7.61 -2.65
C HIS A 121 3.83 -7.47 -3.91
N LEU A 122 3.66 -8.36 -4.90
CA LEU A 122 4.33 -8.26 -6.21
C LEU A 122 3.28 -8.31 -7.32
N LEU A 123 3.08 -7.18 -7.98
CA LEU A 123 2.13 -7.01 -9.09
C LEU A 123 2.88 -6.72 -10.39
N PRO A 124 2.47 -7.29 -11.54
CA PRO A 124 3.29 -7.27 -12.76
C PRO A 124 3.37 -5.92 -13.45
N ARG A 125 2.40 -5.02 -13.23
CA ARG A 125 2.28 -3.75 -14.00
C ARG A 125 2.21 -2.49 -13.15
N ILE A 126 1.81 -2.62 -11.89
CA ILE A 126 1.59 -1.50 -10.98
C ILE A 126 2.38 -1.73 -9.69
N THR A 127 2.56 -0.67 -8.92
CA THR A 127 2.97 -0.74 -7.52
C THR A 127 1.72 -0.95 -6.66
N PRO A 128 1.81 -1.68 -5.53
CA PRO A 128 0.71 -1.71 -4.57
C PRO A 128 0.51 -0.33 -3.95
N SER A 129 -0.74 -0.02 -3.59
CA SER A 129 -1.02 1.19 -2.80
C SER A 129 -0.40 1.07 -1.41
N LEU A 130 0.31 2.10 -0.97
CA LEU A 130 0.86 2.20 0.38
C LEU A 130 -0.01 3.15 1.21
N GLY A 131 -0.36 2.74 2.44
CA GLY A 131 -1.09 3.60 3.37
C GLY A 131 -2.60 3.74 3.09
N PHE A 132 -3.18 2.79 2.35
CA PHE A 132 -4.62 2.71 2.11
C PHE A 132 -5.35 1.74 3.06
N GLU A 133 -4.65 1.13 4.03
CA GLU A 133 -5.32 0.41 5.12
C GLU A 133 -6.30 1.34 5.86
N HIS A 134 -7.33 0.77 6.50
CA HIS A 134 -8.23 1.57 7.35
C HIS A 134 -7.43 2.32 8.41
N THR A 135 -6.46 1.65 9.05
CA THR A 135 -5.50 2.29 9.96
C THR A 135 -4.09 2.13 9.41
N PRO A 136 -3.57 3.10 8.63
CA PRO A 136 -2.25 3.01 7.99
C PRO A 136 -1.11 2.91 9.00
N GLU A 137 -0.08 2.12 8.67
CA GLU A 137 1.21 2.17 9.38
C GLU A 137 1.88 3.56 9.25
N ASP A 138 2.74 3.93 10.20
CA ASP A 138 3.51 5.18 10.11
C ASP A 138 4.49 5.19 8.94
N SER A 139 5.11 4.05 8.60
CA SER A 139 6.09 3.95 7.50
C SER A 139 5.91 2.68 6.67
N PRO A 140 4.77 2.55 5.95
CA PRO A 140 4.46 1.37 5.15
C PRO A 140 5.49 1.11 4.05
N LEU A 141 6.14 2.17 3.52
CA LEU A 141 7.22 2.01 2.55
C LEU A 141 8.43 1.30 3.15
N THR A 142 8.81 1.60 4.39
CA THR A 142 9.95 0.91 5.04
C THR A 142 9.68 -0.59 5.16
N SER A 143 8.48 -0.95 5.62
CA SER A 143 8.03 -2.34 5.71
C SER A 143 7.99 -3.01 4.34
N TYR A 144 7.47 -2.30 3.32
CA TYR A 144 7.37 -2.81 1.97
C TYR A 144 8.74 -3.08 1.34
N LEU A 145 9.67 -2.14 1.43
CA LEU A 145 11.04 -2.30 0.93
C LEU A 145 11.76 -3.47 1.63
N GLY A 146 11.61 -3.59 2.96
CA GLY A 146 12.13 -4.73 3.70
C GLY A 146 11.49 -6.06 3.31
N SER A 147 10.25 -6.05 2.82
CA SER A 147 9.58 -7.24 2.30
C SER A 147 10.05 -7.61 0.90
N LEU A 148 10.28 -6.62 0.02
CA LEU A 148 10.79 -6.84 -1.34
C LEU A 148 12.16 -7.53 -1.35
N THR A 149 13.05 -7.18 -0.41
CA THR A 149 14.39 -7.77 -0.33
C THR A 149 14.37 -9.27 -0.05
N GLN A 150 13.29 -9.82 0.53
CA GLN A 150 13.15 -11.26 0.75
C GLN A 150 13.09 -12.06 -0.56
N PHE A 151 12.70 -11.42 -1.67
CA PHE A 151 12.51 -12.07 -2.97
C PHE A 151 13.50 -11.63 -4.04
N ALA A 152 14.24 -10.54 -3.84
CA ALA A 152 15.15 -9.96 -4.85
C ALA A 152 16.22 -10.94 -5.37
N ASP A 153 16.64 -11.88 -4.53
CA ASP A 153 17.64 -12.91 -4.86
C ASP A 153 17.05 -14.32 -5.02
N ARG A 154 15.72 -14.48 -4.91
CA ARG A 154 15.02 -15.78 -5.00
C ARG A 154 14.66 -16.14 -6.44
N THR A 155 15.67 -16.53 -7.21
CA THR A 155 15.50 -16.93 -8.61
C THR A 155 14.67 -18.22 -8.77
N GLY A 156 14.03 -18.39 -9.94
CA GLY A 156 13.31 -19.62 -10.29
C GLY A 156 11.85 -19.67 -9.82
N LEU A 157 11.38 -18.65 -9.11
CA LEU A 157 9.98 -18.53 -8.68
C LEU A 157 9.17 -17.67 -9.67
N ARG A 158 8.02 -18.20 -10.10
CA ARG A 158 7.03 -17.49 -10.91
C ARG A 158 5.92 -16.92 -10.03
N MET A 159 5.59 -15.65 -10.25
CA MET A 159 4.54 -15.00 -9.48
C MET A 159 3.13 -15.36 -9.94
N LEU A 160 2.24 -15.53 -8.96
CA LEU A 160 0.80 -15.66 -9.07
C LEU A 160 0.17 -14.50 -8.27
N PRO A 161 0.01 -13.31 -8.89
CA PRO A 161 -0.47 -12.11 -8.23
C PRO A 161 -1.99 -12.14 -8.03
N ALA A 162 -2.51 -11.31 -7.12
CA ALA A 162 -3.95 -11.07 -7.00
C ALA A 162 -4.51 -10.37 -8.25
N HIS A 163 -3.67 -9.60 -8.95
CA HIS A 163 -4.06 -8.82 -10.12
C HIS A 163 -3.03 -8.91 -11.26
N GLY A 164 -3.55 -9.01 -12.49
CA GLY A 164 -2.72 -9.10 -13.70
C GLY A 164 -2.26 -10.53 -14.02
N ASP A 165 -1.31 -10.64 -14.93
CA ASP A 165 -0.93 -11.92 -15.53
C ASP A 165 0.10 -12.70 -14.69
N ALA A 166 -0.08 -14.02 -14.66
CA ALA A 166 0.74 -14.98 -13.93
C ALA A 166 1.93 -15.49 -14.77
N SER A 167 2.93 -14.64 -15.01
CA SER A 167 4.07 -15.04 -15.86
C SER A 167 5.41 -14.40 -15.54
N TYR A 168 5.48 -13.50 -14.55
CA TYR A 168 6.71 -12.75 -14.28
C TYR A 168 7.62 -13.46 -13.26
N PRO A 169 8.95 -13.45 -13.42
CA PRO A 169 9.86 -13.91 -12.37
C PRO A 169 9.78 -13.01 -11.13
N ALA A 170 9.64 -13.62 -9.95
CA ALA A 170 9.46 -12.87 -8.71
C ALA A 170 10.67 -11.98 -8.37
N ASP A 171 11.88 -12.51 -8.55
CA ASP A 171 13.14 -11.81 -8.28
C ASP A 171 13.35 -10.59 -9.19
N VAL A 172 13.02 -10.73 -10.48
CA VAL A 172 13.10 -9.63 -11.45
C VAL A 172 12.13 -8.53 -11.05
N ARG A 173 10.88 -8.87 -10.71
CA ARG A 173 9.91 -7.85 -10.31
C ARG A 173 10.27 -7.16 -9.00
N ALA A 174 10.77 -7.92 -8.02
CA ALA A 174 11.19 -7.36 -6.75
C ALA A 174 12.30 -6.31 -6.95
N ARG A 175 13.30 -6.61 -7.80
CA ARG A 175 14.36 -5.67 -8.16
C ARG A 175 13.84 -4.42 -8.89
N GLU A 176 12.94 -4.58 -9.85
CA GLU A 176 12.30 -3.44 -10.52
C GLU A 176 11.55 -2.51 -9.56
N LEU A 177 10.86 -3.08 -8.58
CA LEU A 177 10.12 -2.31 -7.58
C LEU A 177 11.07 -1.60 -6.60
N LEU A 178 12.17 -2.25 -6.20
CA LEU A 178 13.23 -1.61 -5.43
C LEU A 178 13.84 -0.43 -6.19
N ASP A 179 14.22 -0.63 -7.46
CA ASP A 179 14.78 0.43 -8.32
C ASP A 179 13.77 1.58 -8.55
N HIS A 180 12.49 1.25 -8.71
CA HIS A 180 11.42 2.23 -8.82
C HIS A 180 11.34 3.13 -7.58
N HIS A 181 11.31 2.54 -6.39
CA HIS A 181 11.23 3.31 -5.15
C HIS A 181 12.51 4.09 -4.87
N ASP A 182 13.69 3.56 -5.19
CA ASP A 182 14.95 4.30 -5.07
C ASP A 182 14.95 5.58 -5.92
N ARG A 183 14.51 5.47 -7.19
CA ARG A 183 14.33 6.64 -8.06
C ARG A 183 13.34 7.66 -7.47
N ARG A 184 12.21 7.19 -6.95
CA ARG A 184 11.18 8.06 -6.35
C ARG A 184 11.68 8.73 -5.07
N LEU A 185 12.44 8.03 -4.24
CA LEU A 185 13.10 8.60 -3.05
C LEU A 185 14.06 9.74 -3.44
N GLY A 186 14.87 9.53 -4.49
CA GLY A 186 15.76 10.56 -5.03
C GLY A 186 15.01 11.79 -5.56
N GLU A 187 13.96 11.57 -6.36
CA GLU A 187 13.09 12.63 -6.89
C GLU A 187 12.43 13.46 -5.77
N ILE A 188 11.83 12.79 -4.79
CA ILE A 188 11.16 13.44 -3.65
C ILE A 188 12.16 14.24 -2.80
N ARG A 189 13.34 13.67 -2.51
CA ARG A 189 14.39 14.38 -1.78
C ARG A 189 14.82 15.65 -2.53
N GLN A 190 14.96 15.58 -3.86
CA GLN A 190 15.31 16.74 -4.66
C GLN A 190 14.21 17.82 -4.61
N LEU A 191 12.94 17.44 -4.74
CA LEU A 191 11.82 18.38 -4.63
C LEU A 191 11.77 19.08 -3.26
N VAL A 192 12.12 18.36 -2.18
CA VAL A 192 12.27 18.99 -0.85
C VAL A 192 13.42 20.00 -0.82
N ALA A 193 14.56 19.67 -1.43
CA ALA A 193 15.69 20.60 -1.56
C ALA A 193 15.34 21.85 -2.40
N ASP A 194 14.47 21.70 -3.40
CA ASP A 194 13.97 22.78 -4.25
C ASP A 194 12.90 23.65 -3.58
N GLY A 195 12.50 23.30 -2.35
CA GLY A 195 11.64 24.12 -1.49
C GLY A 195 10.19 23.64 -1.38
N HIS A 196 9.83 22.48 -1.94
CA HIS A 196 8.54 21.86 -1.65
C HIS A 196 8.52 21.32 -0.21
N ARG A 197 7.48 21.66 0.55
CA ARG A 197 7.49 21.45 2.01
C ARG A 197 6.57 20.35 2.47
N ASP A 198 5.55 19.98 1.71
CA ASP A 198 4.54 18.99 2.11
C ASP A 198 4.28 17.96 1.00
N ALA A 199 3.62 16.86 1.35
CA ALA A 199 3.39 15.76 0.40
C ALA A 199 2.50 16.17 -0.79
N ALA A 200 1.52 17.07 -0.58
CA ALA A 200 0.64 17.54 -1.65
C ALA A 200 1.40 18.37 -2.69
N SER A 201 2.23 19.32 -2.27
CA SER A 201 3.03 20.17 -3.16
C SER A 201 4.08 19.36 -3.92
N ILE A 202 4.69 18.35 -3.29
CA ILE A 202 5.60 17.42 -3.95
C ILE A 202 4.84 16.57 -4.97
N ALA A 203 3.71 15.98 -4.58
CA ALA A 203 2.90 15.16 -5.48
C ALA A 203 2.42 15.94 -6.71
N ALA A 204 2.12 17.24 -6.56
CA ALA A 204 1.74 18.12 -7.65
C ALA A 204 2.90 18.42 -8.63
N ALA A 205 4.14 18.39 -8.16
CA ALA A 205 5.35 18.60 -8.97
C ALA A 205 5.82 17.34 -9.71
N MET A 206 5.35 16.16 -9.29
CA MET A 206 5.66 14.88 -9.92
C MET A 206 4.66 14.52 -11.03
N THR A 207 5.05 13.57 -11.88
CA THR A 207 4.14 12.89 -12.80
C THR A 207 3.75 11.50 -12.28
N TRP A 208 2.60 11.02 -12.74
CA TRP A 208 1.91 9.86 -12.21
C TRP A 208 1.46 8.90 -13.29
N THR A 209 1.34 7.62 -12.92
CA THR A 209 1.04 6.52 -13.83
C THR A 209 2.11 6.35 -14.93
N ARG A 210 2.00 5.29 -15.73
CA ARG A 210 2.88 5.09 -16.89
C ARG A 210 2.70 6.12 -18.01
N HIS A 211 1.68 6.98 -17.94
CA HIS A 211 1.37 7.98 -18.97
C HIS A 211 1.75 9.40 -18.53
N GLU A 212 2.57 9.54 -17.49
CA GLU A 212 3.12 10.82 -17.02
C GLU A 212 2.05 11.91 -16.75
N ARG A 213 0.93 11.49 -16.17
CA ARG A 213 -0.21 12.37 -15.83
C ARG A 213 0.16 13.32 -14.70
N HIS A 214 -0.36 14.53 -14.74
CA HIS A 214 -0.33 15.43 -13.60
C HIS A 214 -1.37 15.03 -12.56
N LEU A 215 -1.15 15.42 -11.30
CA LEU A 215 -2.04 15.13 -10.18
C LEU A 215 -3.49 15.61 -10.44
N THR A 216 -3.66 16.74 -11.14
CA THR A 216 -4.96 17.32 -11.49
C THR A 216 -5.74 16.54 -12.55
N GLU A 217 -5.08 15.62 -13.26
CA GLU A 217 -5.73 14.73 -14.23
C GLU A 217 -6.23 13.42 -13.58
N LEU A 218 -5.92 13.20 -12.30
CA LEU A 218 -6.31 12.00 -11.56
C LEU A 218 -7.68 12.19 -10.89
N GLY A 219 -8.49 11.14 -10.89
CA GLY A 219 -9.70 11.10 -10.06
C GLY A 219 -9.37 11.05 -8.56
N THR A 220 -10.36 11.39 -7.71
CA THR A 220 -10.22 11.57 -6.27
C THR A 220 -9.41 10.46 -5.58
N VAL A 221 -9.74 9.19 -5.82
CA VAL A 221 -9.07 8.06 -5.18
C VAL A 221 -7.61 7.94 -5.63
N HIS A 222 -7.32 8.05 -6.92
CA HIS A 222 -5.95 7.98 -7.45
C HIS A 222 -5.09 9.17 -7.00
N ALA A 223 -5.66 10.38 -6.95
CA ALA A 223 -4.98 11.54 -6.38
C ALA A 223 -4.66 11.34 -4.89
N THR A 224 -5.57 10.68 -4.15
CA THR A 224 -5.35 10.33 -2.74
C THR A 224 -4.19 9.34 -2.61
N THR A 225 -4.15 8.27 -3.43
CA THR A 225 -3.04 7.32 -3.44
C THR A 225 -1.72 8.01 -3.76
N ALA A 226 -1.69 8.91 -4.74
CA ALA A 226 -0.50 9.66 -5.11
C ALA A 226 0.07 10.47 -3.92
N ILE A 227 -0.76 11.29 -3.26
CA ILE A 227 -0.32 12.12 -2.13
C ILE A 227 0.12 11.27 -0.94
N LEU A 228 -0.63 10.22 -0.60
CA LEU A 228 -0.29 9.35 0.52
C LEU A 228 0.96 8.49 0.23
N GLU A 229 1.22 8.14 -1.02
CA GLU A 229 2.46 7.50 -1.43
C GLU A 229 3.66 8.43 -1.25
N VAL A 230 3.58 9.70 -1.67
CA VAL A 230 4.64 10.69 -1.38
C VAL A 230 4.87 10.81 0.12
N ARG A 231 3.80 10.89 0.91
CA ARG A 231 3.91 10.95 2.37
C ARG A 231 4.67 9.73 2.92
N ALA A 232 4.37 8.51 2.44
CA ALA A 232 5.09 7.30 2.87
C ALA A 232 6.60 7.36 2.54
N HIS A 233 6.97 7.95 1.40
CA HIS A 233 8.37 8.18 1.03
C HIS A 233 9.04 9.22 1.94
N LEU A 234 8.36 10.33 2.27
CA LEU A 234 8.87 11.33 3.20
C LEU A 234 9.13 10.73 4.59
N GLU A 235 8.21 9.91 5.10
CA GLU A 235 8.42 9.21 6.38
C GLU A 235 9.58 8.23 6.35
N HIS A 236 9.77 7.52 5.24
CA HIS A 236 10.92 6.65 5.07
C HIS A 236 12.23 7.46 5.08
N LEU A 237 12.29 8.59 4.37
CA LEU A 237 13.46 9.47 4.33
C LEU A 237 13.75 10.10 5.70
N VAL A 238 12.72 10.45 6.49
CA VAL A 238 12.89 10.93 7.86
C VAL A 238 13.49 9.83 8.75
N ARG A 239 12.99 8.60 8.66
CA ARG A 239 13.55 7.45 9.40
C ARG A 239 14.99 7.13 9.00
N ALA A 240 15.33 7.32 7.73
CA ALA A 240 16.69 7.18 7.22
C ALA A 240 17.62 8.34 7.62
N GLY A 241 17.12 9.36 8.33
CA GLY A 241 17.89 10.56 8.72
C GLY A 241 18.21 11.49 7.55
N SER A 242 17.59 11.27 6.40
CA SER A 242 17.81 12.05 5.18
C SER A 242 17.01 13.37 5.17
N LEU A 243 15.84 13.36 5.79
CA LEU A 243 14.97 14.53 5.97
C LEU A 243 14.63 14.69 7.46
N VAL A 244 14.13 15.85 7.83
CA VAL A 244 13.54 16.12 9.16
C VAL A 244 12.13 16.68 8.99
N ARG A 245 11.25 16.39 9.95
CA ARG A 245 9.94 17.05 10.08
C ARG A 245 10.14 18.38 10.81
N ASP A 246 9.61 19.47 10.28
CA ASP A 246 9.74 20.82 10.87
C ASP A 246 8.40 21.54 11.08
N GLY A 247 7.28 20.84 10.85
CA GLY A 247 5.92 21.31 11.11
C GLY A 247 4.93 20.15 11.07
N ASP A 248 3.76 20.32 11.71
CA ASP A 248 2.77 19.25 11.91
C ASP A 248 1.39 19.51 11.28
N ARG A 249 1.08 20.76 10.87
CA ARG A 249 -0.24 21.16 10.33
C ARG A 249 -0.15 22.27 9.27
N PRO A 250 0.04 21.96 7.98
CA PRO A 250 0.35 20.61 7.45
C PRO A 250 1.72 20.12 7.92
N GLU A 251 1.93 18.81 7.83
CA GLU A 251 3.24 18.19 8.00
C GLU A 251 4.21 18.79 6.99
N SER A 252 5.33 19.32 7.48
CA SER A 252 6.36 19.90 6.64
C SER A 252 7.73 19.26 6.84
N TYR A 253 8.51 19.20 5.76
CA TYR A 253 9.76 18.47 5.67
C TYR A 253 10.89 19.36 5.13
N GLN A 254 12.11 19.10 5.60
CA GLN A 254 13.34 19.73 5.13
C GLN A 254 14.47 18.70 5.00
N VAL A 255 15.48 19.01 4.18
CA VAL A 255 16.71 18.22 4.12
C VAL A 255 17.43 18.30 5.47
N ALA A 256 17.86 17.15 6.01
CA ALA A 256 18.67 17.12 7.22
C ALA A 256 20.04 17.79 6.96
N GLU A 257 20.51 18.60 7.91
CA GLU A 257 21.84 19.24 7.89
C GLU A 257 23.00 18.23 8.02
#